data_AF-A0A2Z2J6K1-F1
#
_entry.id   AF-A0A2Z2J6K1-F1
#
_cell.length_a   1.000
_cell.length_b   1.000
_cell.length_c   1.000
_cell.angle_alpha   90.00
_cell.angle_beta   90.00
_cell.angle_gamma   90.00
#
_symmetry.space_group_name_H-M   'P 1'
#
loop_
_entity.id
_entity.type
_entity.pdbx_description
1 polymer ?
#
loop_
_entity_poly.entity_id
_entity_poly.type
_entity_poly.pdbx_seq_one_letter_code
_entity_poly.pdbx_strand_id
1 'polypeptide(L)'
;MTFLLLAVAVLVTHPPAARRLQPGNARTRPAGLLVVPVVFCGVLGCYVFGRVSVAVAVLFVVVCAVWYIRDVNQARQARRGREHLATFLGTVAADLRAGATTAGALQRGVNSVPAECPAAVRLPLQTAAGMAVHGGHIHAPLVEAADPAVVRLGHVIRMSTAHGVALANLIEQAQAQLDAARRHAKSTESSLQGPQATALILACLPLAGIAMGGAMGADSLSFLLGGGLGGLLLDVGVALACAGFVWSRYILRKATA
;
A
#
# COMPACT_ATOMS: atom_id res chain seq x y z
N MET A 1 -11.44 -20.23 23.37
CA MET A 1 -10.96 -20.36 21.96
C MET A 1 -11.58 -19.33 21.01
N THR A 2 -12.81 -18.86 21.25
CA THR A 2 -13.44 -17.72 20.54
C THR A 2 -12.74 -16.38 20.74
N PHE A 3 -12.16 -16.12 21.93
CA PHE A 3 -11.40 -14.89 22.22
C PHE A 3 -10.08 -14.77 21.42
N LEU A 4 -9.45 -15.89 21.05
CA LEU A 4 -8.23 -15.91 20.24
C LEU A 4 -8.53 -15.55 18.78
N LEU A 5 -9.69 -16.00 18.27
CA LEU A 5 -10.19 -15.62 16.94
C LEU A 5 -10.57 -14.14 16.86
N LEU A 6 -11.15 -13.59 17.93
CA LEU A 6 -11.43 -12.15 18.04
C LEU A 6 -10.13 -11.34 18.14
N ALA A 7 -9.12 -11.81 18.88
CA ALA A 7 -7.82 -11.15 18.98
C ALA A 7 -7.05 -11.13 17.65
N VAL A 8 -7.08 -12.23 16.88
CA VAL A 8 -6.46 -12.30 15.55
C VAL A 8 -7.22 -11.42 14.55
N ALA A 9 -8.56 -11.41 14.59
CA ALA A 9 -9.36 -10.50 13.78
C ALA A 9 -9.05 -9.03 14.09
N VAL A 10 -8.88 -8.69 15.37
CA VAL A 10 -8.47 -7.35 15.81
C VAL A 10 -7.06 -6.99 15.33
N LEU A 11 -6.10 -7.91 15.39
CA LEU A 11 -4.74 -7.69 14.87
C LEU A 11 -4.70 -7.43 13.35
N VAL A 12 -5.53 -8.14 12.58
CA VAL A 12 -5.64 -7.97 11.11
C VAL A 12 -6.32 -6.64 10.75
N THR A 13 -7.17 -6.12 11.64
CA THR A 13 -7.81 -4.81 11.47
C THR A 13 -6.95 -3.64 11.89
N HIS A 14 -5.84 -3.83 12.61
CA HIS A 14 -5.00 -2.71 12.99
C HIS A 14 -4.22 -2.19 11.78
N PRO A 15 -4.55 -0.99 11.26
CA PRO A 15 -3.61 -0.30 10.38
C PRO A 15 -2.31 -0.06 11.16
N PRO A 16 -1.15 -0.05 10.49
CA PRO A 16 0.13 0.13 11.16
C PRO A 16 0.10 1.37 12.06
N ALA A 17 0.64 1.22 13.28
CA ALA A 17 0.64 2.22 14.35
C ALA A 17 1.20 3.60 13.92
N ALA A 18 1.92 3.66 12.80
CA ALA A 18 2.37 4.90 12.16
C ALA A 18 1.23 5.85 11.71
N ARG A 19 -0.03 5.39 11.69
CA ARG A 19 -1.19 6.24 11.37
C ARG A 19 -1.81 6.94 12.58
N ARG A 20 -1.32 6.69 13.81
CA ARG A 20 -1.85 7.28 15.06
C ARG A 20 -1.52 8.77 15.26
N LEU A 21 -0.87 9.43 14.30
CA LEU A 21 -0.53 10.86 14.36
C LEU A 21 -1.34 11.74 13.40
N GLN A 22 -2.39 11.23 12.73
CA GLN A 22 -3.22 12.05 11.83
C GLN A 22 -4.66 12.16 12.34
N PRO A 23 -5.08 13.33 12.89
CA PRO A 23 -6.49 13.67 13.01
C PRO A 23 -6.99 14.07 11.62
N GLY A 24 -7.99 13.38 11.09
CA GLY A 24 -8.54 13.72 9.77
C GLY A 24 -9.38 12.60 9.18
N ASN A 25 -10.66 12.62 9.51
CA ASN A 25 -11.69 11.69 9.07
C ASN A 25 -11.88 11.75 7.54
N ALA A 26 -11.58 10.64 6.84
CA ALA A 26 -12.09 10.41 5.49
C ALA A 26 -12.68 9.00 5.40
N ARG A 27 -14.00 8.97 5.27
CA ARG A 27 -14.91 7.84 5.07
C ARG A 27 -14.56 7.08 3.78
N THR A 28 -13.43 6.38 3.74
CA THR A 28 -13.15 5.38 2.71
C THR A 28 -13.63 4.05 3.28
N ARG A 29 -14.66 3.45 2.68
CA ARG A 29 -15.12 2.11 3.03
C ARG A 29 -13.89 1.19 2.95
N PRO A 30 -13.37 0.67 4.07
CA PRO A 30 -12.18 -0.14 3.98
C PRO A 30 -12.60 -1.43 3.29
N ALA A 31 -11.95 -1.77 2.18
CA ALA A 31 -12.06 -3.08 1.55
C ALA A 31 -11.79 -4.25 2.56
N GLY A 32 -11.30 -3.94 3.77
CA GLY A 32 -11.29 -4.82 4.94
C GLY A 32 -12.64 -5.44 5.27
N LEU A 33 -13.76 -4.79 4.94
CA LEU A 33 -15.11 -5.29 5.22
C LEU A 33 -15.46 -6.57 4.45
N LEU A 34 -14.83 -6.82 3.29
CA LEU A 34 -15.05 -8.05 2.49
C LEU A 34 -14.11 -9.20 2.86
N VAL A 35 -13.04 -8.95 3.62
CA VAL A 35 -12.13 -10.01 4.07
C VAL A 35 -12.71 -10.77 5.25
N VAL A 36 -13.43 -10.07 6.13
CA VAL A 36 -14.13 -10.67 7.27
C VAL A 36 -15.09 -11.78 6.84
N PRO A 37 -16.02 -11.59 5.87
CA PRO A 37 -16.94 -12.65 5.46
C PRO A 37 -16.25 -13.81 4.72
N VAL A 38 -15.20 -13.57 3.94
CA VAL A 38 -14.47 -14.63 3.23
C VAL A 38 -13.67 -15.50 4.20
N VAL A 39 -12.97 -14.88 5.16
CA VAL A 39 -12.27 -15.59 6.24
C VAL A 39 -13.25 -16.33 7.14
N PHE A 40 -14.37 -15.67 7.50
CA PHE A 40 -15.42 -16.28 8.31
C PHE A 40 -16.07 -17.48 7.62
N CYS A 41 -16.40 -17.38 6.33
CA CYS A 41 -17.00 -18.46 5.55
C CYS A 41 -16.02 -19.65 5.38
N GLY A 42 -14.73 -19.37 5.16
CA GLY A 42 -13.69 -20.39 5.09
C GLY A 42 -13.46 -21.12 6.42
N VAL A 43 -13.39 -20.37 7.53
CA VAL A 43 -13.25 -20.95 8.88
C VAL A 43 -14.49 -21.75 9.27
N LEU A 44 -15.69 -21.26 8.95
CA LEU A 44 -16.94 -21.95 9.21
C LEU A 44 -17.05 -23.26 8.43
N GLY A 45 -16.65 -23.26 7.16
CA GLY A 45 -16.60 -24.47 6.32
C GLY A 45 -15.62 -25.52 6.85
N CYS A 46 -14.42 -25.11 7.30
CA CYS A 46 -13.45 -26.05 7.88
C CYS A 46 -13.84 -26.53 9.29
N TYR A 47 -14.55 -25.72 10.07
CA TYR A 47 -15.08 -26.10 11.38
C TYR A 47 -16.10 -27.24 11.28
N VAL A 48 -16.93 -27.24 10.22
CA VAL A 48 -17.93 -28.28 9.95
C VAL A 48 -17.30 -29.64 9.63
N PHE A 49 -16.05 -29.69 9.13
CA PHE A 49 -15.35 -30.93 8.75
C PHE A 49 -14.48 -31.56 9.86
N GLY A 50 -14.46 -31.00 11.09
CA GLY A 50 -13.83 -31.64 12.25
C GLY A 50 -12.29 -31.66 12.28
N ARG A 51 -11.60 -30.90 11.41
CA ARG A 51 -10.12 -30.85 11.32
C ARG A 51 -9.59 -29.45 11.66
N VAL A 52 -9.50 -29.17 12.96
CA VAL A 52 -9.16 -27.83 13.49
C VAL A 52 -7.77 -27.34 13.03
N SER A 53 -6.77 -28.21 12.92
CA SER A 53 -5.42 -27.81 12.48
C SER A 53 -5.40 -27.26 11.04
N VAL A 54 -6.14 -27.90 10.13
CA VAL A 54 -6.23 -27.44 8.73
C VAL A 54 -6.91 -26.08 8.66
N ALA A 55 -7.93 -25.84 9.49
CA ALA A 55 -8.60 -24.55 9.57
C ALA A 55 -7.66 -23.42 10.02
N VAL A 56 -6.78 -23.70 11.00
CA VAL A 56 -5.82 -22.73 11.54
C VAL A 56 -4.73 -22.40 10.53
N ALA A 57 -4.14 -23.41 9.87
CA ALA A 57 -3.15 -23.21 8.82
C ALA A 57 -3.71 -22.38 7.64
N VAL A 58 -4.91 -22.73 7.16
CA VAL A 58 -5.59 -21.98 6.08
C VAL A 58 -5.87 -20.54 6.51
N LEU A 59 -6.33 -20.32 7.75
CA LEU A 59 -6.54 -18.97 8.29
C LEU A 59 -5.24 -18.16 8.26
N PHE A 60 -4.11 -18.72 8.73
CA PHE A 60 -2.82 -18.03 8.72
C PHE A 60 -2.36 -17.69 7.30
N VAL A 61 -2.47 -18.63 6.37
CA VAL A 61 -2.10 -18.41 4.96
C VAL A 61 -2.97 -17.31 4.34
N VAL A 62 -4.29 -17.36 4.53
CA VAL A 62 -5.22 -16.36 3.98
C VAL A 62 -4.95 -14.99 4.59
N VAL A 63 -4.75 -14.90 5.91
CA VAL A 63 -4.41 -13.65 6.59
C VAL A 63 -3.11 -13.07 6.06
N CYS A 64 -2.06 -13.88 5.95
CA CYS A 64 -0.77 -13.45 5.44
C CYS A 64 -0.84 -13.02 3.97
N ALA A 65 -1.54 -13.78 3.12
CA ALA A 65 -1.75 -13.47 1.72
C ALA A 65 -2.54 -12.16 1.53
N VAL A 66 -3.62 -11.97 2.30
CA VAL A 66 -4.41 -10.73 2.26
C VAL A 66 -3.58 -9.54 2.73
N TRP A 67 -2.83 -9.68 3.82
CA TRP A 67 -1.93 -8.63 4.29
C TRP A 67 -0.88 -8.27 3.24
N TYR A 68 -0.27 -9.28 2.62
CA TYR A 68 0.71 -9.12 1.55
C TYR A 68 0.15 -8.40 0.32
N ILE A 69 -1.00 -8.85 -0.18
CA ILE A 69 -1.66 -8.24 -1.34
C ILE A 69 -2.04 -6.79 -1.03
N ARG A 70 -2.50 -6.50 0.21
CA ARG A 70 -2.81 -5.14 0.63
C ARG A 70 -1.58 -4.25 0.73
N ASP A 71 -0.51 -4.73 1.34
CA ASP A 71 0.74 -3.99 1.46
C ASP A 71 1.30 -3.62 0.08
N VAL A 72 1.34 -4.61 -0.83
CA VAL A 72 1.75 -4.40 -2.22
C VAL A 72 0.82 -3.43 -2.94
N ASN A 73 -0.49 -3.60 -2.82
CA ASN A 73 -1.45 -2.75 -3.51
C ASN A 73 -1.44 -1.30 -2.98
N GLN A 74 -1.25 -1.10 -1.67
CA GLN A 74 -1.10 0.23 -1.07
C GLN A 74 0.19 0.90 -1.57
N ALA A 75 1.31 0.16 -1.60
CA ALA A 75 2.56 0.67 -2.16
C ALA A 75 2.42 1.03 -3.65
N ARG A 76 1.71 0.21 -4.42
CA ARG A 76 1.39 0.47 -5.83
C ARG A 76 0.49 1.71 -5.99
N GLN A 77 -0.54 1.84 -5.17
CA GLN A 77 -1.44 3.01 -5.20
C GLN A 77 -0.70 4.30 -4.85
N ALA A 78 0.19 4.28 -3.85
CA ALA A 78 1.03 5.43 -3.51
C ALA A 78 2.01 5.79 -4.64
N ARG A 79 2.58 4.79 -5.33
CA ARG A 79 3.44 5.03 -6.52
C ARG A 79 2.64 5.69 -7.66
N ARG A 80 1.47 5.12 -8.02
CA ARG A 80 0.59 5.69 -9.05
C ARG A 80 0.12 7.10 -8.69
N GLY A 81 -0.24 7.34 -7.43
CA GLY A 81 -0.63 8.68 -6.95
C GLY A 81 0.48 9.72 -7.15
N ARG A 82 1.74 9.36 -6.86
CA ARG A 82 2.90 10.23 -7.11
C ARG A 82 3.14 10.47 -8.59
N GLU A 83 3.02 9.45 -9.44
CA GLU A 83 3.08 9.54 -10.91
C GLU A 83 2.11 10.60 -11.43
N HIS A 84 0.83 10.44 -11.13
CA HIS A 84 -0.20 11.39 -11.54
C HIS A 84 -0.01 12.79 -10.96
N LEU A 85 0.45 12.90 -9.70
CA LEU A 85 0.76 14.19 -9.09
C LEU A 85 1.91 14.91 -9.81
N ALA A 86 2.94 14.20 -10.27
CA ALA A 86 4.00 14.85 -11.05
C ALA A 86 3.54 15.27 -12.44
N THR A 87 2.66 14.49 -13.09
CA THR A 87 2.02 14.91 -14.34
C THR A 87 1.24 16.21 -14.13
N PHE A 88 0.44 16.27 -13.07
CA PHE A 88 -0.28 17.48 -12.65
C PHE A 88 0.68 18.67 -12.44
N LEU A 89 1.72 18.50 -11.61
CA LEU A 89 2.67 19.57 -11.31
C LEU A 89 3.43 20.04 -12.54
N GLY A 90 3.78 19.14 -13.46
CA GLY A 90 4.42 19.48 -14.73
C GLY A 90 3.53 20.33 -15.62
N THR A 91 2.25 19.99 -15.75
CA THR A 91 1.27 20.81 -16.50
C THR A 91 1.08 22.18 -15.85
N VAL A 92 0.91 22.23 -14.52
CA VAL A 92 0.71 23.48 -13.79
C VAL A 92 1.95 24.38 -13.86
N ALA A 93 3.16 23.82 -13.70
CA ALA A 93 4.41 24.57 -13.82
C ALA A 93 4.58 25.18 -15.20
N ALA A 94 4.31 24.40 -16.26
CA ALA A 94 4.38 24.88 -17.64
C ALA A 94 3.40 26.04 -17.90
N ASP A 95 2.16 25.90 -17.44
CA ASP A 95 1.14 26.94 -17.57
C ASP A 95 1.49 28.22 -16.79
N LEU A 96 1.97 28.09 -15.55
CA LEU A 96 2.36 29.25 -14.75
C LEU A 96 3.59 29.97 -15.33
N ARG A 97 4.56 29.23 -15.87
CA ARG A 97 5.70 29.82 -16.61
C ARG A 97 5.25 30.55 -17.87
N ALA A 98 4.22 30.04 -18.55
CA ALA A 98 3.60 30.69 -19.69
C ALA A 98 2.74 31.91 -19.29
N GLY A 99 2.67 32.26 -18.01
CA GLY A 99 1.92 33.41 -17.51
C GLY A 99 0.43 33.16 -17.33
N ALA A 100 -0.02 31.90 -17.32
CA ALA A 100 -1.42 31.58 -17.07
C ALA A 100 -1.84 31.93 -15.63
N THR A 101 -3.14 32.16 -15.44
CA THR A 101 -3.72 32.34 -14.10
C THR A 101 -3.60 31.05 -13.29
N THR A 102 -3.43 31.19 -11.97
CA THR A 102 -3.36 30.04 -11.04
C THR A 102 -4.61 29.16 -11.12
N ALA A 103 -5.79 29.77 -11.21
CA ALA A 103 -7.04 29.05 -11.40
C ALA A 103 -7.05 28.23 -12.71
N GLY A 104 -6.65 28.85 -13.82
CA GLY A 104 -6.61 28.18 -15.13
C GLY A 104 -5.56 27.06 -15.20
N ALA A 105 -4.37 27.30 -14.63
CA ALA A 105 -3.30 26.31 -14.55
C ALA A 105 -3.71 25.09 -13.72
N LEU A 106 -4.32 25.30 -12.54
CA LEU A 106 -4.81 24.21 -11.69
C LEU A 106 -5.93 23.41 -12.39
N GLN A 107 -6.86 24.10 -13.06
CA GLN A 107 -7.96 23.43 -13.76
C GLN A 107 -7.45 22.59 -14.94
N ARG A 108 -6.50 23.11 -15.74
CA ARG A 108 -5.86 22.34 -16.81
C ARG A 108 -5.01 21.19 -16.28
N GLY A 109 -4.29 21.40 -15.19
CA GLY A 109 -3.55 20.34 -14.50
C GLY A 109 -4.48 19.21 -14.05
N VAL A 110 -5.64 19.52 -13.47
CA VAL A 110 -6.62 18.48 -13.09
C VAL A 110 -7.11 17.71 -14.32
N ASN A 111 -7.32 18.39 -15.44
CA ASN A 111 -7.78 17.77 -16.69
C ASN A 111 -6.69 16.94 -17.40
N SER A 112 -5.40 17.18 -17.13
CA SER A 112 -4.30 16.38 -17.68
C SER A 112 -4.07 15.07 -16.93
N VAL A 113 -4.69 14.89 -15.77
CA VAL A 113 -4.57 13.68 -14.96
C VAL A 113 -5.56 12.60 -15.44
N PRO A 114 -5.10 11.36 -15.70
CA PRO A 114 -5.96 10.26 -16.16
C PRO A 114 -7.11 9.91 -15.20
N ALA A 115 -8.19 9.35 -15.74
CA ALA A 115 -9.36 8.94 -14.96
C ALA A 115 -9.04 7.83 -13.94
N GLU A 116 -7.99 7.02 -14.18
CA GLU A 116 -7.52 5.98 -13.24
C GLU A 116 -6.82 6.54 -12.00
N CYS A 117 -6.64 7.88 -11.91
CA CYS A 117 -5.99 8.51 -10.77
C CYS A 117 -6.74 8.19 -9.46
N PRO A 118 -6.01 7.73 -8.40
CA PRO A 118 -6.62 7.44 -7.12
C PRO A 118 -7.47 8.60 -6.60
N ALA A 119 -8.68 8.30 -6.13
CA ALA A 119 -9.62 9.31 -5.62
C ALA A 119 -9.01 10.15 -4.48
N ALA A 120 -8.10 9.56 -3.69
CA ALA A 120 -7.38 10.24 -2.62
C ALA A 120 -6.49 11.41 -3.10
N VAL A 121 -6.05 11.38 -4.37
CA VAL A 121 -5.26 12.44 -5.00
C VAL A 121 -6.14 13.33 -5.87
N ARG A 122 -7.02 12.73 -6.68
CA ARG A 122 -7.87 13.45 -7.63
C ARG A 122 -8.87 14.39 -6.95
N LEU A 123 -9.53 13.95 -5.87
CA LEU A 123 -10.57 14.74 -5.21
C LEU A 123 -10.01 16.05 -4.61
N PRO A 124 -8.93 16.04 -3.79
CA PRO A 124 -8.33 17.28 -3.30
C PRO A 124 -7.88 18.25 -4.39
N LEU A 125 -7.31 17.75 -5.49
CA LEU A 125 -6.87 18.58 -6.62
C LEU A 125 -8.07 19.23 -7.33
N GLN A 126 -9.15 18.49 -7.55
CA GLN A 126 -10.39 19.00 -8.12
C GLN A 126 -11.01 20.10 -7.24
N THR A 127 -11.11 19.86 -5.93
CA THR A 127 -11.63 20.84 -4.99
C THR A 127 -10.76 22.09 -4.93
N ALA A 128 -9.42 21.94 -4.94
CA ALA A 128 -8.49 23.06 -4.95
C ALA A 128 -8.62 23.91 -6.23
N ALA A 129 -8.72 23.26 -7.40
CA ALA A 129 -8.93 23.95 -8.68
C ALA A 129 -10.27 24.70 -8.71
N GLY A 130 -11.35 24.09 -8.23
CA GLY A 130 -12.66 24.75 -8.10
C GLY A 130 -12.61 25.97 -7.18
N MET A 131 -11.93 25.87 -6.04
CA MET A 131 -11.77 27.01 -5.13
C MET A 131 -10.89 28.12 -5.71
N ALA A 132 -9.88 27.79 -6.52
CA ALA A 132 -9.04 28.78 -7.18
C ALA A 132 -9.83 29.69 -8.12
N VAL A 133 -10.84 29.16 -8.82
CA VAL A 133 -11.73 29.93 -9.70
C VAL A 133 -12.56 30.94 -8.88
N HIS A 134 -12.96 30.58 -7.67
CA HIS A 134 -13.74 31.44 -6.78
C HIS A 134 -12.91 32.34 -5.86
N GLY A 135 -11.58 32.35 -6.01
CA GLY A 135 -10.67 33.11 -5.13
C GLY A 135 -10.60 32.58 -3.69
N GLY A 136 -11.03 31.34 -3.45
CA GLY A 136 -10.99 30.69 -2.14
C GLY A 136 -9.59 30.20 -1.75
N HIS A 137 -9.47 29.67 -0.52
CA HIS A 137 -8.21 29.15 0.00
C HIS A 137 -7.82 27.81 -0.64
N ILE A 138 -7.10 27.87 -1.77
CA ILE A 138 -6.64 26.72 -2.57
C ILE A 138 -5.91 25.65 -1.73
N HIS A 139 -5.18 26.07 -0.70
CA HIS A 139 -4.35 25.18 0.12
C HIS A 139 -5.14 24.31 1.12
N ALA A 140 -6.33 24.74 1.57
CA ALA A 140 -7.10 24.03 2.60
C ALA A 140 -7.42 22.54 2.25
N PRO A 141 -8.03 22.23 1.09
CA PRO A 141 -8.39 20.85 0.72
C PRO A 141 -7.16 19.97 0.48
N LEU A 142 -6.02 20.58 0.14
CA LEU A 142 -4.78 19.87 -0.10
C LEU A 142 -4.11 19.48 1.22
N VAL A 143 -4.12 20.37 2.22
CA VAL A 143 -3.56 20.09 3.55
C VAL A 143 -4.37 19.02 4.30
N GLU A 144 -5.69 18.96 4.05
CA GLU A 144 -6.58 17.93 4.63
C GLU A 144 -6.59 16.61 3.85
N ALA A 145 -5.82 16.50 2.76
CA ALA A 145 -5.78 15.31 1.94
C ALA A 145 -5.20 14.10 2.68
N ALA A 146 -5.64 12.90 2.31
CA ALA A 146 -5.12 11.65 2.89
C ALA A 146 -3.72 11.27 2.35
N ASP A 147 -3.36 11.73 1.15
CA ASP A 147 -2.07 11.43 0.53
C ASP A 147 -0.99 12.44 1.00
N PRO A 148 0.09 12.00 1.65
CA PRO A 148 1.15 12.89 2.14
C PRO A 148 1.81 13.76 1.07
N ALA A 149 1.83 13.32 -0.19
CA ALA A 149 2.39 14.10 -1.28
C ALA A 149 1.48 15.29 -1.64
N VAL A 150 0.16 15.10 -1.58
CA VAL A 150 -0.83 16.16 -1.79
C VAL A 150 -0.83 17.15 -0.62
N VAL A 151 -0.68 16.66 0.62
CA VAL A 151 -0.52 17.51 1.81
C VAL A 151 0.70 18.41 1.70
N ARG A 152 1.84 17.87 1.25
CA ARG A 152 3.05 18.68 0.98
C ARG A 152 2.79 19.77 -0.06
N LEU A 153 2.07 19.46 -1.15
CA LEU A 153 1.67 20.48 -2.13
C LEU A 153 0.81 21.57 -1.48
N GLY A 154 -0.16 21.19 -0.64
CA GLY A 154 -0.97 22.14 0.13
C GLY A 154 -0.13 23.10 0.96
N HIS A 155 0.90 22.60 1.66
CA HIS A 155 1.84 23.44 2.39
C HIS A 155 2.65 24.37 1.50
N VAL A 156 3.11 23.90 0.34
CA VAL A 156 3.83 24.72 -0.64
C VAL A 156 2.96 25.86 -1.16
N ILE A 157 1.70 25.58 -1.51
CA ILE A 157 0.74 26.60 -1.95
C ILE A 157 0.46 27.58 -0.81
N ARG A 158 0.24 27.09 0.42
CA ARG A 158 0.05 27.96 1.60
C ARG A 158 1.23 28.90 1.79
N MET A 159 2.46 28.40 1.65
CA MET A 159 3.68 29.19 1.78
C MET A 159 3.77 30.28 0.69
N SER A 160 3.44 29.94 -0.56
CA SER A 160 3.33 30.93 -1.66
C SER A 160 2.32 32.03 -1.33
N THR A 161 1.12 31.65 -0.87
CA THR A 161 0.05 32.62 -0.57
C THR A 161 0.35 33.48 0.65
N ALA A 162 1.05 32.95 1.66
CA ALA A 162 1.36 33.67 2.89
C ALA A 162 2.57 34.62 2.73
N HIS A 163 3.53 34.26 1.89
CA HIS A 163 4.80 35.00 1.74
C HIS A 163 4.97 35.69 0.37
N GLY A 164 3.98 35.59 -0.52
CA GLY A 164 4.04 36.21 -1.86
C GLY A 164 5.09 35.62 -2.79
N VAL A 165 5.63 34.44 -2.48
CA VAL A 165 6.64 33.77 -3.30
C VAL A 165 6.00 33.26 -4.58
N ALA A 166 6.67 33.46 -5.73
CA ALA A 166 6.20 33.01 -7.03
C ALA A 166 5.89 31.50 -7.03
N LEU A 167 4.61 31.17 -7.24
CA LEU A 167 4.12 29.80 -7.16
C LEU A 167 4.80 28.88 -8.19
N ALA A 168 5.12 29.40 -9.38
CA ALA A 168 5.81 28.65 -10.43
C ALA A 168 7.12 28.01 -9.92
N ASN A 169 7.99 28.82 -9.29
CA ASN A 169 9.28 28.35 -8.76
C ASN A 169 9.11 27.24 -7.71
N LEU A 170 8.12 27.38 -6.83
CA LEU A 170 7.88 26.38 -5.78
C LEU A 170 7.31 25.07 -6.34
N ILE A 171 6.44 25.15 -7.35
CA ILE A 171 5.90 23.96 -8.03
C ILE A 171 7.00 23.24 -8.82
N GLU A 172 7.90 23.98 -9.47
CA GLU A 172 9.06 23.41 -10.17
C GLU A 172 10.03 22.73 -9.22
N GLN A 173 10.30 23.33 -8.05
CA GLN A 173 11.10 22.71 -7.01
C GLN A 173 10.42 21.42 -6.49
N ALA A 174 9.10 21.45 -6.27
CA ALA A 174 8.35 20.26 -5.87
C ALA A 174 8.40 19.16 -6.94
N GLN A 175 8.31 19.51 -8.23
CA GLN A 175 8.46 18.59 -9.34
C GLN A 175 9.88 17.99 -9.37
N ALA A 176 10.91 18.83 -9.26
CA ALA A 176 12.31 18.38 -9.25
C ALA A 176 12.60 17.44 -8.08
N GLN A 177 12.02 17.69 -6.90
CA GLN A 177 12.11 16.79 -5.75
C GLN A 177 11.44 15.44 -6.02
N LEU A 178 10.26 15.42 -6.63
CA LEU A 178 9.58 14.17 -7.00
C LEU A 178 10.39 13.36 -8.01
N ASP A 179 10.97 14.02 -9.01
CA ASP A 179 11.80 13.36 -10.02
C ASP A 179 13.13 12.86 -9.45
N ALA A 180 13.76 13.61 -8.53
CA ALA A 180 14.94 13.15 -7.81
C ALA A 180 14.64 11.89 -6.96
N ALA A 181 13.52 11.90 -6.22
CA ALA A 181 13.07 10.76 -5.42
C ALA A 181 12.81 9.52 -6.29
N ARG A 182 12.21 9.69 -7.48
CA ARG A 182 12.01 8.59 -8.44
C ARG A 182 13.33 8.01 -8.94
N ARG A 183 14.27 8.87 -9.32
CA ARG A 183 15.60 8.44 -9.79
C ARG A 183 16.33 7.64 -8.72
N HIS A 184 16.28 8.11 -7.46
CA HIS A 184 16.86 7.38 -6.32
C HIS A 184 16.21 6.01 -6.15
N ALA A 185 14.88 5.94 -6.10
CA ALA A 185 14.16 4.68 -5.95
C ALA A 185 14.49 3.69 -7.08
N LYS A 186 14.57 4.15 -8.33
CA LYS A 186 14.93 3.31 -9.49
C LYS A 186 16.38 2.81 -9.41
N SER A 187 17.31 3.66 -8.96
CA SER A 187 18.71 3.28 -8.75
C SER A 187 18.82 2.20 -7.67
N THR A 188 18.16 2.39 -6.53
CA THR A 188 18.14 1.40 -5.43
C THR A 188 17.52 0.08 -5.87
N GLU A 189 16.41 0.14 -6.62
CA GLU A 189 15.75 -1.06 -7.15
C GLU A 189 16.68 -1.84 -8.10
N SER A 190 17.46 -1.13 -8.93
CA SER A 190 18.46 -1.77 -9.81
C SER A 190 19.60 -2.44 -9.05
N SER A 191 20.10 -1.82 -7.97
CA SER A 191 21.17 -2.39 -7.13
C SER A 191 20.72 -3.61 -6.34
N LEU A 192 19.42 -3.79 -6.11
CA LEU A 192 18.85 -4.90 -5.33
C LEU A 192 18.41 -6.10 -6.20
N GLN A 193 18.57 -6.07 -7.52
CA GLN A 193 18.14 -7.18 -8.39
C GLN A 193 18.91 -8.49 -8.13
N GLY A 194 20.21 -8.41 -7.84
CA GLY A 194 21.03 -9.58 -7.49
C GLY A 194 20.57 -10.27 -6.19
N PRO A 195 20.52 -9.55 -5.05
CA PRO A 195 20.06 -10.11 -3.78
C PRO A 195 18.60 -10.61 -3.79
N GLN A 196 17.71 -9.99 -4.57
CA GLN A 196 16.31 -10.44 -4.68
C GLN A 196 16.17 -11.77 -5.44
N ALA A 197 16.99 -11.99 -6.47
CA ALA A 197 16.96 -13.23 -7.24
C ALA A 197 17.35 -14.45 -6.38
N THR A 198 18.40 -14.34 -5.56
CA THR A 198 18.81 -15.43 -4.66
C THR A 198 17.81 -15.66 -3.53
N ALA A 199 17.25 -14.60 -2.96
CA ALA A 199 16.17 -14.71 -1.97
C ALA A 199 14.93 -15.41 -2.54
N LEU A 200 14.57 -15.14 -3.81
CA LEU A 200 13.47 -15.83 -4.48
C LEU A 200 13.76 -17.34 -4.65
N ILE A 201 14.99 -17.70 -5.04
CA ILE A 201 15.40 -19.11 -5.18
C ILE A 201 15.30 -19.84 -3.84
N LEU A 202 15.84 -19.25 -2.76
CA LEU A 202 15.75 -19.82 -1.42
C LEU A 202 14.31 -19.90 -0.91
N ALA A 203 13.47 -18.93 -1.24
CA ALA A 203 12.04 -18.94 -0.90
C ALA A 203 11.25 -20.02 -1.65
N CYS A 204 11.71 -20.46 -2.82
CA CYS A 204 11.11 -21.56 -3.59
C CYS A 204 11.57 -22.96 -3.12
N LEU A 205 12.66 -23.04 -2.34
CA LEU A 205 13.22 -24.30 -1.84
C LEU A 205 12.21 -25.18 -1.05
N PRO A 206 11.31 -24.63 -0.21
CA PRO A 206 10.30 -25.43 0.48
C PRO A 206 9.31 -26.11 -0.48
N LEU A 207 8.94 -25.47 -1.59
CA LEU A 207 8.07 -26.08 -2.59
C LEU A 207 8.77 -27.24 -3.30
N ALA A 208 10.06 -27.06 -3.63
CA ALA A 208 10.87 -28.14 -4.20
C ALA A 208 10.98 -29.32 -3.23
N GLY A 209 11.15 -29.06 -1.93
CA GLY A 209 11.18 -30.11 -0.90
C GLY A 209 9.86 -30.88 -0.78
N ILE A 210 8.70 -30.20 -0.83
CA ILE A 210 7.38 -30.84 -0.81
C ILE A 210 7.17 -31.69 -2.08
N ALA A 211 7.54 -31.16 -3.26
CA ALA A 211 7.43 -31.88 -4.52
C ALA A 211 8.30 -33.13 -4.54
N MET A 212 9.54 -33.03 -4.04
CA MET A 212 10.46 -34.17 -3.93
C MET A 212 9.95 -35.21 -2.93
N GLY A 213 9.42 -34.79 -1.78
CA GLY A 213 8.81 -35.69 -0.79
C GLY A 213 7.61 -36.46 -1.35
N GLY A 214 6.77 -35.80 -2.14
CA GLY A 214 5.65 -36.46 -2.85
C GLY A 214 6.14 -37.47 -3.91
N ALA A 215 7.20 -37.15 -4.65
CA ALA A 215 7.79 -38.05 -5.65
C ALA A 215 8.44 -39.30 -5.04
N MET A 216 8.93 -39.23 -3.79
CA MET A 216 9.45 -40.40 -3.05
C MET A 216 8.35 -41.32 -2.49
N GLY A 217 7.07 -41.06 -2.77
CA GLY A 217 5.95 -41.88 -2.30
C GLY A 217 5.61 -41.67 -0.83
N ALA A 218 6.15 -40.63 -0.18
CA ALA A 218 5.69 -40.25 1.13
C ALA A 218 4.26 -39.69 1.00
N ASP A 219 3.31 -40.29 1.71
CA ASP A 219 1.91 -39.85 1.78
C ASP A 219 1.79 -38.57 2.65
N SER A 220 2.68 -37.61 2.38
CA SER A 220 2.95 -36.42 3.19
C SER A 220 1.72 -35.53 3.29
N LEU A 221 0.92 -35.46 2.23
CA LEU A 221 -0.35 -34.73 2.26
C LEU A 221 -1.35 -35.40 3.21
N SER A 222 -1.45 -36.72 3.18
CA SER A 222 -2.33 -37.49 4.06
C SER A 222 -1.87 -37.39 5.53
N PHE A 223 -0.55 -37.36 5.78
CA PHE A 223 0.02 -37.16 7.12
C PHE A 223 -0.14 -35.72 7.65
N LEU A 224 0.11 -34.70 6.84
CA LEU A 224 -0.07 -33.29 7.24
C LEU A 224 -1.55 -32.93 7.44
N LEU A 225 -2.42 -33.39 6.54
CA LEU A 225 -3.87 -33.17 6.65
C LEU A 225 -4.48 -34.08 7.72
N GLY A 226 -3.83 -35.22 8.01
CA GLY A 226 -4.20 -36.30 8.93
C GLY A 226 -4.69 -35.84 10.31
N GLY A 227 -4.15 -34.74 10.83
CA GLY A 227 -4.35 -34.29 12.21
C GLY A 227 -3.31 -34.89 13.16
N GLY A 228 -3.20 -34.34 14.37
CA GLY A 228 -2.16 -34.74 15.34
C GLY A 228 -0.82 -34.02 15.11
N LEU A 229 0.30 -34.75 15.19
CA LEU A 229 1.66 -34.21 15.01
C LEU A 229 1.88 -33.57 13.63
N GLY A 230 1.32 -34.15 12.57
CA GLY A 230 1.41 -33.59 11.21
C GLY A 230 0.73 -32.22 11.07
N GLY A 231 -0.38 -32.01 11.79
CA GLY A 231 -1.08 -30.72 11.85
C GLY A 231 -0.27 -29.65 12.58
N LEU A 232 0.36 -30.00 13.71
CA LEU A 232 1.25 -29.08 14.44
C LEU A 232 2.45 -28.67 13.59
N LEU A 233 3.05 -29.60 12.85
CA LEU A 233 4.19 -29.33 11.97
C LEU A 233 3.79 -28.41 10.79
N LEU A 234 2.58 -28.61 10.24
CA LEU A 234 1.99 -27.72 9.24
C LEU A 234 1.83 -26.30 9.78
N ASP A 235 1.23 -26.14 10.96
CA ASP A 235 1.00 -24.83 11.58
C ASP A 235 2.32 -24.10 11.87
N VAL A 236 3.32 -24.81 12.42
CA VAL A 236 4.66 -24.24 12.67
C VAL A 236 5.34 -23.84 11.37
N GLY A 237 5.28 -24.68 10.33
CA GLY A 237 5.87 -24.37 9.02
C GLY A 237 5.24 -23.13 8.38
N VAL A 238 3.91 -23.02 8.42
CA VAL A 238 3.18 -21.85 7.90
C VAL A 238 3.53 -20.61 8.71
N ALA A 239 3.58 -20.70 10.04
CA ALA A 239 3.93 -19.57 10.91
C ALA A 239 5.35 -19.08 10.62
N LEU A 240 6.32 -20.00 10.48
CA LEU A 240 7.71 -19.66 10.20
C LEU A 240 7.87 -19.04 8.80
N ALA A 241 7.16 -19.56 7.79
CA ALA A 241 7.13 -18.97 6.47
C ALA A 241 6.55 -17.56 6.49
N CYS A 242 5.39 -17.36 7.16
CA CYS A 242 4.77 -16.05 7.31
C CYS A 242 5.72 -15.07 8.03
N ALA A 243 6.39 -15.50 9.09
CA ALA A 243 7.37 -14.70 9.82
C ALA A 243 8.55 -14.29 8.93
N GLY A 244 9.11 -15.23 8.16
CA GLY A 244 10.20 -14.96 7.22
C GLY A 244 9.82 -13.94 6.14
N PHE A 245 8.60 -14.06 5.58
CA PHE A 245 8.09 -13.10 4.60
C PHE A 245 7.89 -11.70 5.20
N VAL A 246 7.32 -11.60 6.41
CA VAL A 246 7.14 -10.32 7.12
C VAL A 246 8.49 -9.67 7.43
N TRP A 247 9.47 -10.46 7.85
CA TRP A 247 10.82 -9.98 8.17
C TRP A 247 11.55 -9.47 6.92
N SER A 248 11.51 -10.21 5.82
CA SER A 248 12.09 -9.79 4.54
C SER A 248 11.50 -8.46 4.06
N ARG A 249 10.17 -8.31 4.16
CA ARG A 249 9.46 -7.06 3.86
C ARG A 249 9.88 -5.91 4.76
N TYR A 250 10.06 -6.16 6.05
CA TYR A 250 10.52 -5.16 7.00
C TYR A 250 11.92 -4.65 6.66
N ILE A 251 12.85 -5.55 6.32
CA ILE A 251 14.21 -5.18 5.88
C ILE A 251 14.13 -4.34 4.60
N LEU A 252 13.37 -4.79 3.59
CA LEU A 252 13.29 -4.10 2.31
C LEU A 252 12.65 -2.70 2.44
N ARG A 253 11.65 -2.55 3.30
CA ARG A 253 11.06 -1.25 3.65
C ARG A 253 12.08 -0.33 4.31
N LYS A 254 12.90 -0.85 5.23
CA LYS A 254 13.94 -0.05 5.92
C LYS A 254 15.09 0.35 4.98
N ALA A 255 15.38 -0.45 3.96
CA ALA A 255 16.41 -0.15 2.97
C ALA A 255 15.97 0.86 1.89
N THR A 256 14.65 1.11 1.77
CA THR A 256 14.08 2.00 0.74
C THR A 256 13.45 3.28 1.32
N ALA A 257 13.36 3.38 2.65
CA ALA A 257 12.96 4.59 3.38
C ALA A 257 14.17 5.45 3.68
#